data_AF-A0A453BMI0-F1
#
_entry.id   AF-A0A453BMI0-F1
#
_cell.length_a   1.000
_cell.length_b   1.000
_cell.length_c   1.000
_cell.angle_alpha   90.00
_cell.angle_beta   90.00
_cell.angle_gamma   90.00
#
_symmetry.space_group_name_H-M   'P 1'
#
loop_
_entity.id
_entity.type
_entity.pdbx_description
1 polymer ?
#
loop_
_entity_poly.entity_id
_entity_poly.type
_entity_poly.pdbx_seq_one_letter_code
_entity_poly.pdbx_strand_id
1 'polypeptide(L)'
;MASNTVKLIDIAVNFTDGMFKGIYHGKQCHSADLPSVLARAWAAGVDRIIVTGGSLKESREALEIAETDGRLFCTVGVHPTRCGEFEESGDPEGHFQALLALAKEGIEKGKVCIWIIWLLV
;
A
#
# COMPACT_ATOMS: atom_id res chain seq x y z
N MET A 1 12.90 34.46 -2.73
CA MET A 1 13.75 33.35 -2.28
C MET A 1 12.93 32.08 -2.43
N ALA A 2 13.40 31.08 -3.16
CA ALA A 2 12.74 29.79 -3.18
C ALA A 2 12.78 29.24 -1.74
N SER A 3 11.62 29.10 -1.11
CA SER A 3 11.53 28.39 0.17
C SER A 3 12.07 26.99 -0.09
N ASN A 4 13.21 26.66 0.52
CA ASN A 4 13.82 25.35 0.39
C ASN A 4 13.04 24.39 1.30
N THR A 5 11.78 24.12 0.91
CA THR A 5 10.91 23.22 1.65
C THR A 5 11.43 21.80 1.45
N VAL A 6 11.80 21.17 2.56
CA VAL A 6 12.17 19.76 2.57
C VAL A 6 10.97 18.96 2.07
N LYS A 7 11.15 18.21 0.99
CA LYS A 7 10.13 17.29 0.48
C LYS A 7 10.17 16.02 1.31
N LEU A 8 9.10 15.74 2.04
CA LEU A 8 8.98 14.51 2.83
C LEU A 8 8.31 13.42 1.99
N ILE A 9 8.87 12.21 2.03
CA ILE A 9 8.26 11.01 1.44
C ILE A 9 8.04 10.02 2.56
N ASP A 10 6.78 9.63 2.78
CA ASP A 10 6.46 8.54 3.67
C ASP A 10 6.52 7.22 2.90
N ILE A 11 7.49 6.37 3.25
CA ILE A 11 7.81 5.17 2.47
C ILE A 11 7.02 3.93 2.90
N ALA A 12 6.30 3.99 4.03
CA ALA A 12 5.70 2.80 4.61
C ALA A 12 4.40 3.10 5.37
N VAL A 13 3.31 3.34 4.62
CA VAL A 13 1.99 3.63 5.23
C VAL A 13 0.99 2.50 4.99
N ASN A 14 0.44 1.97 6.09
CA ASN A 14 -0.54 0.88 6.06
C ASN A 14 -1.98 1.41 5.85
N PHE A 15 -2.27 2.14 4.77
CA PHE A 15 -3.62 2.69 4.52
C PHE A 15 -4.71 1.63 4.27
N THR A 16 -4.32 0.38 4.06
CA THR A 16 -5.23 -0.76 3.98
C THR A 16 -5.82 -1.16 5.33
N ASP A 17 -5.25 -0.69 6.44
CA ASP A 17 -5.67 -1.01 7.80
C ASP A 17 -7.12 -0.56 8.08
N GLY A 18 -7.85 -1.38 8.85
CA GLY A 18 -9.23 -1.12 9.24
C GLY A 18 -9.42 0.21 9.99
N MET A 19 -8.41 0.71 10.69
CA MET A 19 -8.47 1.99 11.41
C MET A 19 -8.81 3.16 10.49
N PHE A 20 -8.29 3.20 9.26
CA PHE A 20 -8.60 4.24 8.27
C PHE A 20 -10.00 4.09 7.66
N LYS A 21 -10.62 2.92 7.84
CA LYS A 21 -12.02 2.62 7.55
C LYS A 21 -12.91 2.80 8.79
N GLY A 22 -12.32 3.21 9.92
CA GLY A 22 -12.96 3.39 11.22
C GLY A 22 -13.37 2.10 11.93
N ILE A 23 -12.73 0.99 11.60
CA ILE A 23 -12.96 -0.34 12.17
C ILE A 23 -11.84 -0.66 13.14
N TYR A 24 -12.20 -0.89 14.41
CA TYR A 24 -11.27 -1.25 15.47
C TYR A 24 -11.73 -2.57 16.08
N HIS A 25 -10.88 -3.59 16.04
CA HIS A 25 -11.21 -4.94 16.53
C HIS A 25 -12.57 -5.46 16.02
N GLY A 26 -12.88 -5.19 14.74
CA GLY A 26 -14.13 -5.61 14.09
C GLY A 26 -15.37 -4.74 14.38
N LYS A 27 -15.24 -3.69 15.22
CA LYS A 27 -16.33 -2.75 15.51
C LYS A 27 -16.17 -1.46 14.71
N GLN A 28 -17.26 -0.98 14.10
CA GLN A 28 -17.32 0.35 13.49
C GLN A 28 -17.37 1.42 14.60
N CYS A 29 -16.33 2.25 14.67
CA CYS A 29 -16.22 3.34 15.65
C CYS A 29 -16.42 4.73 15.03
N HIS A 30 -16.05 4.91 13.76
CA HIS A 30 -16.28 6.14 13.00
C HIS A 30 -16.39 5.84 11.51
N SER A 31 -16.86 6.77 10.69
CA SER A 31 -16.84 6.59 9.22
C SER A 31 -15.41 6.58 8.69
N ALA A 32 -15.18 5.96 7.53
CA ALA A 32 -13.88 6.01 6.85
C ALA A 32 -13.45 7.47 6.61
N ASP A 33 -12.22 7.80 7.01
CA ASP A 33 -11.71 9.18 7.04
C ASP A 33 -10.35 9.33 6.34
N LEU A 34 -9.96 8.34 5.52
CA LEU A 34 -8.73 8.37 4.72
C LEU A 34 -8.52 9.67 3.92
N PRO A 35 -9.55 10.26 3.24
CA PRO A 35 -9.37 11.55 2.56
C PRO A 35 -8.96 12.69 3.51
N SER A 36 -9.49 12.69 4.74
CA SER A 36 -9.13 13.67 5.77
C SER A 36 -7.71 13.43 6.31
N VAL A 37 -7.28 12.17 6.44
CA VAL A 37 -5.90 11.82 6.80
C VAL A 37 -4.91 12.31 5.75
N LEU A 38 -5.20 12.05 4.47
CA LEU A 38 -4.38 12.51 3.34
C LEU A 38 -4.29 14.04 3.31
N ALA A 39 -5.42 14.74 3.47
CA ALA A 39 -5.45 16.21 3.52
C ALA A 39 -4.53 16.77 4.62
N ARG A 40 -4.49 16.12 5.80
CA ARG A 40 -3.57 16.50 6.88
C ARG A 40 -2.10 16.24 6.50
N ALA A 41 -1.79 15.11 5.88
CA ALA A 41 -0.44 14.79 5.43
C ALA A 41 0.08 15.82 4.42
N TRP A 42 -0.76 16.19 3.45
CA TRP A 42 -0.44 17.23 2.45
C TRP A 42 -0.23 18.60 3.08
N ALA A 43 -1.10 18.99 4.03
CA ALA A 43 -0.96 20.25 4.76
C ALA A 43 0.32 20.29 5.62
N ALA A 44 0.79 19.14 6.11
CA ALA A 44 2.04 19.01 6.85
C ALA A 44 3.30 19.00 5.97
N GLY A 45 3.16 19.02 4.64
CA GLY A 45 4.29 19.06 3.70
C GLY A 45 4.81 17.70 3.23
N VAL A 46 4.05 16.62 3.43
CA VAL A 46 4.34 15.34 2.77
C VAL A 46 4.14 15.51 1.26
N ASP A 47 5.15 15.16 0.47
CA ASP A 47 5.12 15.28 -1.00
C ASP A 47 4.61 14.00 -1.64
N ARG A 48 5.01 12.82 -1.14
CA ARG A 48 4.62 11.50 -1.66
C ARG A 48 4.43 10.48 -0.52
N ILE A 49 3.57 9.50 -0.75
CA ILE A 49 3.33 8.40 0.18
C ILE A 49 3.36 7.07 -0.58
N ILE A 50 3.99 6.06 0.01
CA ILE A 50 4.01 4.69 -0.47
C ILE A 50 3.15 3.83 0.46
N VAL A 51 2.08 3.26 -0.10
CA VAL A 51 1.16 2.35 0.58
C VAL A 51 1.73 0.93 0.58
N THR A 52 1.80 0.32 1.75
CA THR A 52 2.36 -1.01 1.94
C THR A 52 1.33 -2.10 1.67
N GLY A 53 1.65 -3.01 0.74
CA GLY A 53 0.91 -4.24 0.51
C GLY A 53 1.73 -5.44 0.99
N GLY A 54 1.24 -6.17 1.99
CA GLY A 54 1.96 -7.31 2.60
C GLY A 54 1.37 -8.69 2.27
N SER A 55 0.41 -8.76 1.36
CA SER A 55 -0.23 -9.98 0.86
C SER A 55 -0.84 -9.67 -0.51
N LEU A 56 -1.14 -10.69 -1.32
CA LEU A 56 -1.81 -10.46 -2.61
C LEU A 56 -3.09 -9.60 -2.49
N LYS A 57 -3.89 -9.85 -1.45
CA LYS A 57 -5.12 -9.08 -1.18
C LYS A 57 -4.80 -7.62 -0.83
N GLU A 58 -3.90 -7.40 0.12
CA GLU A 58 -3.54 -6.04 0.53
C GLU A 58 -2.84 -5.27 -0.59
N SER A 59 -2.04 -5.92 -1.42
CA SER A 59 -1.41 -5.30 -2.57
C SER A 59 -2.44 -4.79 -3.58
N ARG A 60 -3.57 -5.49 -3.77
CA ARG A 60 -4.69 -4.99 -4.61
C ARG A 60 -5.33 -3.77 -3.97
N GLU A 61 -5.67 -3.84 -2.68
CA GLU A 61 -6.25 -2.70 -1.96
C GLU A 61 -5.29 -1.49 -1.96
N ALA A 62 -3.99 -1.72 -1.82
CA ALA A 62 -2.97 -0.67 -1.85
C ALA A 62 -2.87 -0.01 -3.24
N LEU A 63 -2.99 -0.80 -4.32
CA LEU A 63 -3.05 -0.26 -5.69
C LEU A 63 -4.30 0.59 -5.91
N GLU A 64 -5.47 0.11 -5.48
CA GLU A 64 -6.72 0.89 -5.55
C GLU A 64 -6.60 2.23 -4.81
N ILE A 65 -6.00 2.23 -3.62
CA ILE A 65 -5.74 3.47 -2.87
C ILE A 65 -4.75 4.36 -3.63
N ALA A 66 -3.67 3.80 -4.17
CA ALA A 66 -2.66 4.55 -4.90
C ALA A 66 -3.22 5.23 -6.16
N GLU A 67 -4.24 4.65 -6.79
CA GLU A 67 -4.92 5.23 -7.94
C GLU A 67 -5.73 6.49 -7.60
N THR A 68 -6.12 6.68 -6.34
CA THR A 68 -6.97 7.81 -5.92
C THR A 68 -6.28 9.18 -5.98
N ASP A 69 -4.94 9.24 -5.86
CA ASP A 69 -4.18 10.50 -5.90
C ASP A 69 -2.83 10.28 -6.60
N GLY A 70 -2.42 11.24 -7.45
CA GLY A 70 -1.16 11.18 -8.21
C GLY A 70 0.12 11.14 -7.36
N ARG A 71 0.01 11.45 -6.07
CA ARG A 71 1.13 11.46 -5.10
C ARG A 71 1.23 10.17 -4.29
N LEU A 72 0.29 9.26 -4.48
CA LEU A 72 0.27 7.96 -3.84
C LEU A 72 0.86 6.89 -4.78
N PHE A 73 1.67 6.04 -4.17
CA PHE A 73 2.26 4.86 -4.77
C PHE A 73 1.99 3.65 -3.88
N CYS A 74 2.25 2.45 -4.37
CA CYS A 74 2.12 1.23 -3.57
C CYS A 74 3.27 0.25 -3.79
N THR A 75 3.29 -0.77 -2.95
CA THR A 75 4.16 -1.94 -3.06
C THR A 75 3.32 -3.18 -3.31
N VAL A 76 3.91 -4.14 -4.03
CA VAL A 76 3.32 -5.46 -4.27
C VAL A 76 4.28 -6.50 -3.71
N GLY A 77 3.76 -7.40 -2.88
CA GLY A 77 4.58 -8.43 -2.25
C GLY A 77 3.86 -9.18 -1.14
N VAL A 78 4.61 -10.08 -0.50
CA VAL A 78 4.14 -10.90 0.63
C VAL A 78 5.08 -10.66 1.81
N HIS A 79 4.51 -10.33 2.95
CA HIS A 79 5.23 -10.13 4.20
C HIS A 79 5.65 -11.50 4.78
N PRO A 80 6.77 -11.64 5.52
CA PRO A 80 7.25 -12.94 5.99
C PRO A 80 6.25 -13.66 6.88
N THR A 81 5.46 -12.91 7.66
CA THR A 81 4.40 -13.46 8.52
C THR A 81 3.17 -13.94 7.75
N ARG A 82 3.12 -13.72 6.43
CA ARG A 82 2.01 -14.09 5.54
C ARG A 82 2.45 -15.01 4.41
N CYS A 83 3.70 -15.49 4.39
CA CYS A 83 4.17 -16.44 3.38
C CYS A 83 3.35 -17.74 3.34
N GLY A 84 2.60 -18.07 4.41
CA GLY A 84 1.63 -19.16 4.39
C GLY A 84 0.58 -19.06 3.27
N GLU A 85 0.34 -17.86 2.72
CA GLU A 85 -0.59 -17.68 1.59
C GLU A 85 -0.18 -18.47 0.34
N PHE A 86 1.11 -18.78 0.16
CA PHE A 86 1.59 -19.64 -0.93
C PHE A 86 1.20 -21.11 -0.72
N GLU A 87 1.19 -21.58 0.52
CA GLU A 87 0.75 -22.95 0.84
C GLU A 87 -0.78 -23.05 0.82
N GLU A 88 -1.46 -22.05 1.39
CA GLU A 88 -2.92 -21.96 1.44
C GLU A 88 -3.56 -21.84 0.05
N SER A 89 -2.87 -21.25 -0.93
CA SER A 89 -3.38 -21.15 -2.30
C SER A 89 -3.52 -22.51 -2.98
N GLY A 90 -2.77 -23.54 -2.52
CA GLY A 90 -2.65 -24.84 -3.18
C GLY A 90 -1.92 -24.80 -4.54
N ASP A 91 -1.52 -23.61 -4.99
CA ASP A 91 -0.78 -23.34 -6.22
C ASP A 91 0.19 -22.16 -5.98
N PRO A 92 1.39 -22.43 -5.43
CA PRO A 92 2.38 -21.40 -5.14
C PRO A 92 2.82 -20.62 -6.40
N GLU A 93 2.92 -21.31 -7.54
CA GLU A 93 3.32 -20.69 -8.80
C GLU A 93 2.21 -19.76 -9.31
N GLY A 94 0.96 -20.20 -9.32
CA GLY A 94 -0.18 -19.35 -9.67
C GLY A 94 -0.30 -18.12 -8.78
N HIS A 95 -0.02 -18.28 -7.48
CA HIS A 95 -0.01 -17.15 -6.54
C HIS A 95 1.12 -16.16 -6.83
N PHE A 96 2.33 -16.66 -7.12
CA PHE A 96 3.45 -15.82 -7.57
C PHE A 96 3.12 -15.09 -8.87
N GLN A 97 2.54 -15.78 -9.85
CA GLN A 97 2.13 -15.17 -11.12
C GLN A 97 1.06 -14.09 -10.92
N ALA A 98 0.15 -14.26 -9.95
CA ALA A 98 -0.84 -13.24 -9.61
C ALA A 98 -0.19 -11.97 -9.02
N LEU A 99 0.81 -12.13 -8.15
CA LEU A 99 1.61 -11.01 -7.62
C LEU A 99 2.38 -10.30 -8.74
N LEU A 100 3.03 -11.06 -9.62
CA LEU A 100 3.76 -10.55 -10.78
C LEU A 100 2.84 -9.77 -11.73
N ALA A 101 1.65 -10.30 -12.00
CA ALA A 101 0.65 -9.64 -12.85
C ALA A 101 0.21 -8.30 -12.24
N LEU A 102 -0.09 -8.29 -10.95
CA LEU A 102 -0.48 -7.07 -10.22
C LEU A 102 0.65 -6.03 -10.19
N ALA A 103 1.89 -6.47 -10.01
CA ALA A 103 3.06 -5.60 -10.06
C ALA A 103 3.22 -4.96 -11.45
N LYS A 104 3.06 -5.73 -12.53
CA LYS A 104 3.11 -5.22 -13.91
C LYS A 104 2.01 -4.20 -14.17
N GLU A 105 0.77 -4.51 -13.78
CA GLU A 105 -0.36 -3.60 -13.89
C GLU A 105 -0.07 -2.27 -13.18
N GLY A 106 0.42 -2.33 -11.94
CA GLY A 106 0.73 -1.13 -11.18
C GLY A 106 1.93 -0.34 -11.73
N ILE A 107 2.90 -0.99 -12.39
CA ILE A 107 3.99 -0.32 -13.12
C ILE A 107 3.44 0.42 -14.34
N GLU A 108 2.56 -0.21 -15.13
CA GLU A 108 1.92 0.41 -16.30
C GLU A 108 1.11 1.64 -15.90
N LYS A 109 0.46 1.60 -14.73
CA LYS A 109 -0.28 2.75 -14.16
C LYS A 109 0.63 3.80 -13.51
N GLY A 110 1.94 3.55 -13.38
CA GLY A 110 2.89 4.44 -12.72
C GLY A 110 2.68 4.55 -11.20
N LYS A 111 2.11 3.51 -10.58
CA LYS A 111 1.73 3.47 -9.15
C LYS A 111 2.59 2.55 -8.30
N VAL A 112 3.19 1.51 -8.88
CA VAL A 112 4.04 0.58 -8.11
C VAL A 112 5.49 1.03 -8.13
N CYS A 113 6.07 1.21 -6.94
CA CYS A 113 7.42 1.77 -6.81
C CYS A 113 8.54 0.74 -6.64
N ILE A 114 8.30 -0.48 -6.12
CA ILE A 114 9.35 -1.51 -6.00
C ILE A 114 8.77 -2.86 -5.50
N TRP A 115 9.45 -3.94 -5.87
CA TRP A 115 9.27 -5.32 -5.37
C TRP A 115 9.81 -5.44 -3.94
N ILE A 116 8.93 -5.56 -2.96
CA ILE A 116 9.32 -5.99 -1.62
C ILE A 116 8.83 -7.43 -1.47
N ILE A 117 9.62 -8.37 -2.00
CA ILE A 117 9.79 -9.60 -1.24
C ILE A 117 10.60 -9.16 -0.03
N TRP A 118 10.03 -9.23 1.17
CA TRP A 118 10.82 -9.19 2.40
C TRP A 118 11.67 -10.47 2.43
N LEU A 119 12.66 -10.58 1.54
CA LEU A 119 13.61 -11.68 1.54
C LEU A 119 14.71 -11.26 2.50
N LEU A 120 14.57 -11.67 3.75
CA LEU A 120 15.67 -11.98 4.68
C LEU A 120 15.06 -12.46 6.01
N VAL A 121 14.70 -13.74 6.02
CA VAL A 121 15.33 -14.74 6.91
C VAL A 121 15.33 -16.09 6.22
#